data_AF-A0A2C9UGB3-F1
#
_entry.id   AF-A0A2C9UGB3-F1
#
_cell.length_a   1.000
_cell.length_b   1.000
_cell.length_c   1.000
_cell.angle_alpha   90.00
_cell.angle_beta   90.00
_cell.angle_gamma   90.00
#
_symmetry.space_group_name_H-M   'P 1'
#
loop_
_entity.id
_entity.type
_entity.pdbx_description
1 polymer ?
#
loop_
_entity_poly.entity_id
_entity_poly.type
_entity_poly.pdbx_seq_one_letter_code
_entity_poly.pdbx_strand_id
1 'polypeptide(L)'
;MYLWNLAWRKGSLGYIKYVLKSSLMRLPVFGWGFHILEFISVERRWEVDESNMRHMLASFKDPRDPLWLALFPEGTDFTEQKCIRSQKYAAENGLPILNNVLIPKTKGFYACLEDLRASLDAVYDVTIGYKPRCPSLLDNVFGVNPSEVHMHVRRIAVDEIPTSEEEVAAWLMKTFQLKDQLLSNFYVQGHFPHQGTEGDLSTFKCFVHSVAVILLISTCTVFTLCSIWFKIYVSLVCCCLSSATYFNVRPMPLLGFLNIGRSPM
;
A
#
# COMPACT_ATOMS: atom_id res chain seq x y z
N MET A 1 -1.08 -0.16 -8.00
CA MET A 1 -1.30 -1.34 -8.86
C MET A 1 -0.11 -2.28 -8.85
N TYR A 2 1.10 -1.80 -9.13
CA TYR A 2 2.25 -2.69 -9.32
C TYR A 2 2.76 -3.41 -8.07
N LEU A 3 2.64 -2.82 -6.89
CA LEU A 3 2.98 -3.52 -5.63
C LEU A 3 2.08 -4.74 -5.38
N TRP A 4 0.83 -4.74 -5.86
CA TRP A 4 -0.02 -5.94 -5.83
C TRP A 4 0.50 -7.03 -6.77
N ASN A 5 1.05 -6.67 -7.93
CA ASN A 5 1.70 -7.62 -8.83
C ASN A 5 2.95 -8.23 -8.17
N LEU A 6 3.75 -7.40 -7.49
CA LEU A 6 4.90 -7.87 -6.71
C LEU A 6 4.45 -8.82 -5.59
N ALA A 7 3.43 -8.45 -4.83
CA ALA A 7 2.87 -9.29 -3.77
C ALA A 7 2.33 -10.62 -4.32
N TRP A 8 1.63 -10.60 -5.46
CA TRP A 8 1.17 -11.82 -6.15
C TRP A 8 2.35 -12.76 -6.46
N ARG A 9 3.42 -12.22 -7.07
CA ARG A 9 4.62 -12.98 -7.44
C ARG A 9 5.32 -13.60 -6.24
N LYS A 10 5.23 -12.97 -5.07
CA LYS A 10 5.82 -13.44 -3.82
C LYS A 10 4.86 -14.23 -2.92
N GLY A 11 3.63 -14.51 -3.39
CA GLY A 11 2.63 -15.24 -2.62
C GLY A 11 2.10 -14.46 -1.42
N SER A 12 2.25 -13.13 -1.42
CA SER A 12 1.90 -12.24 -0.30
C SER A 12 0.67 -11.36 -0.58
N LEU A 13 -0.15 -11.73 -1.57
CA LEU A 13 -1.32 -10.94 -1.98
C LEU A 13 -2.32 -10.70 -0.84
N GLY A 14 -2.55 -11.70 0.01
CA GLY A 14 -3.49 -11.59 1.13
C GLY A 14 -2.99 -10.75 2.30
N TYR A 15 -1.68 -10.44 2.31
CA TYR A 15 -0.99 -9.78 3.43
C TYR A 15 -0.68 -8.31 3.16
N ILE A 16 -0.88 -7.84 1.92
CA ILE A 16 -0.57 -6.46 1.55
C ILE A 16 -1.64 -5.50 2.07
N LYS A 17 -1.22 -4.57 2.93
CA LYS A 17 -2.05 -3.50 3.49
C LYS A 17 -1.50 -2.15 3.06
N TYR A 18 -2.35 -1.14 2.93
CA TYR A 18 -1.94 0.19 2.47
C TYR A 18 -2.28 1.27 3.49
N VAL A 19 -1.44 2.30 3.55
CA VAL A 19 -1.81 3.60 4.13
C VAL A 19 -2.33 4.51 3.02
N LEU A 20 -3.60 4.93 3.13
CA LEU A 20 -4.34 5.62 2.08
C LEU A 20 -5.02 6.89 2.58
N LYS A 21 -5.30 7.81 1.66
CA LYS A 21 -6.05 9.03 1.98
C LYS A 21 -7.49 8.68 2.40
N SER A 22 -7.97 9.24 3.51
CA SER A 22 -9.31 9.02 4.06
C SER A 22 -10.44 9.29 3.06
N SER A 23 -10.27 10.26 2.16
CA SER A 23 -11.26 10.54 1.12
C SER A 23 -11.49 9.37 0.15
N LEU A 24 -10.50 8.48 -0.02
CA LEU A 24 -10.67 7.27 -0.84
C LEU A 24 -11.57 6.23 -0.17
N MET A 25 -11.65 6.25 1.16
CA MET A 25 -12.57 5.39 1.91
C MET A 25 -14.03 5.76 1.68
N ARG A 26 -14.32 6.97 1.20
CA ARG A 26 -15.69 7.44 0.92
C ARG A 26 -16.21 7.03 -0.46
N LEU A 27 -15.36 6.41 -1.29
CA LEU A 27 -15.78 5.95 -2.61
C LEU A 27 -16.71 4.73 -2.46
N PRO A 28 -17.90 4.73 -3.09
CA PRO A 28 -18.77 3.55 -3.09
C PRO A 28 -18.02 2.33 -3.60
N VAL A 29 -18.28 1.16 -2.99
CA VAL A 29 -17.64 -0.13 -3.31
C VAL A 29 -16.15 -0.20 -2.95
N PHE A 30 -15.33 0.73 -3.44
CA PHE A 30 -13.88 0.78 -3.15
C PHE A 30 -13.61 0.98 -1.66
N GLY A 31 -14.31 1.91 -1.01
CA GLY A 31 -14.20 2.14 0.41
C GLY A 31 -14.50 0.89 1.24
N TRP A 32 -15.53 0.15 0.85
CA TRP A 32 -15.90 -1.12 1.50
C TRP A 32 -14.78 -2.16 1.34
N GLY A 33 -14.22 -2.29 0.14
CA GLY A 33 -13.08 -3.15 -0.12
C GLY A 33 -11.86 -2.77 0.73
N PHE A 34 -11.55 -1.48 0.85
CA PHE A 34 -10.42 -1.01 1.67
C PHE A 34 -10.65 -1.24 3.17
N HIS A 35 -11.89 -1.21 3.65
CA HIS A 35 -12.23 -1.60 5.02
C HIS A 35 -12.01 -3.10 5.25
N ILE A 36 -12.47 -3.95 4.32
CA ILE A 36 -12.30 -5.42 4.39
C ILE A 36 -10.81 -5.80 4.33
N LEU A 37 -10.02 -5.10 3.53
CA LEU A 37 -8.57 -5.29 3.42
C LEU A 37 -7.77 -4.63 4.56
N GLU A 38 -8.45 -4.04 5.55
CA GLU A 38 -7.87 -3.43 6.75
C GLU A 38 -6.87 -2.31 6.45
N PHE A 39 -7.07 -1.55 5.38
CA PHE A 39 -6.19 -0.44 5.02
C PHE A 39 -6.24 0.68 6.06
N ILE A 40 -5.12 1.35 6.32
CA ILE A 40 -5.04 2.46 7.27
C ILE A 40 -5.42 3.75 6.53
N SER A 41 -6.47 4.43 6.99
CA SER A 41 -6.92 5.70 6.42
C SER A 41 -6.30 6.88 7.15
N VAL A 42 -5.79 7.87 6.40
CA VAL A 42 -5.19 9.10 6.94
C VAL A 42 -5.75 10.36 6.27
N GLU A 43 -6.01 11.41 7.05
CA GLU A 43 -6.41 12.74 6.60
C GLU A 43 -5.22 13.61 6.17
N ARG A 44 -3.99 13.13 6.40
CA ARG A 44 -2.72 13.85 6.18
C ARG A 44 -2.51 14.99 7.18
N ARG A 45 -3.02 14.82 8.40
CA ARG A 45 -2.85 15.71 9.56
C ARG A 45 -2.47 14.84 10.74
N TRP A 46 -1.21 14.94 11.17
CA TRP A 46 -0.64 14.02 12.16
C TRP A 46 -1.46 13.98 13.45
N GLU A 47 -1.92 15.14 13.89
CA GLU A 47 -2.68 15.35 15.13
C GLU A 47 -4.02 14.59 15.13
N VAL A 48 -4.59 14.36 13.95
CA VAL A 48 -5.84 13.60 13.76
C VAL A 48 -5.54 12.12 13.51
N ASP A 49 -4.48 11.85 12.76
CA ASP A 49 -4.19 10.53 12.20
C ASP A 49 -3.48 9.59 13.19
N GLU A 50 -2.72 10.14 14.14
CA GLU A 50 -1.84 9.36 15.03
C GLU A 50 -2.60 8.27 15.79
N SER A 51 -3.70 8.62 16.46
CA SER A 51 -4.45 7.67 17.31
C SER A 51 -5.00 6.49 16.50
N ASN A 52 -5.62 6.77 15.34
CA ASN A 52 -6.15 5.75 14.44
C ASN A 52 -5.03 4.90 13.82
N MET A 53 -3.92 5.52 13.42
CA MET A 53 -2.77 4.81 12.87
C MET A 53 -2.18 3.85 13.89
N ARG A 54 -1.87 4.31 15.11
CA ARG A 54 -1.33 3.46 16.18
C ARG A 54 -2.28 2.34 16.59
N HIS A 55 -3.58 2.63 16.65
CA HIS A 55 -4.61 1.60 16.91
C HIS A 55 -4.59 0.49 15.86
N MET A 56 -4.52 0.85 14.56
CA MET A 56 -4.42 -0.13 13.48
C MET A 56 -3.11 -0.91 13.50
N LEU A 57 -1.98 -0.22 13.72
CA LEU A 57 -0.66 -0.86 13.80
C LEU A 57 -0.59 -1.87 14.97
N ALA A 58 -1.27 -1.60 16.08
CA ALA A 58 -1.39 -2.55 17.19
C ALA A 58 -2.06 -3.86 16.79
N SER A 59 -3.03 -3.82 15.87
CA SER A 59 -3.70 -5.03 15.37
C SER A 59 -2.82 -5.87 14.43
N PHE A 60 -1.72 -5.31 13.90
CA PHE A 60 -0.85 -5.98 12.93
C PHE A 60 0.42 -6.60 13.53
N LYS A 61 0.45 -6.79 14.86
CA LYS A 61 1.63 -7.31 15.57
C LYS A 61 1.65 -8.84 15.73
N ASP A 62 0.60 -9.56 15.33
CA ASP A 62 0.54 -11.03 15.46
C ASP A 62 1.56 -11.69 14.52
N PRO A 63 2.58 -12.41 15.04
CA PRO A 63 3.60 -13.05 14.20
C PRO A 63 3.04 -14.18 13.32
N ARG A 64 1.82 -14.66 13.59
CA ARG A 64 1.15 -15.68 12.77
C ARG A 64 0.41 -15.09 11.57
N ASP A 65 0.26 -13.77 11.52
CA ASP A 65 -0.35 -13.05 10.41
C ASP A 65 0.70 -12.17 9.72
N PRO A 66 1.35 -12.67 8.64
CA PRO A 66 2.36 -11.90 7.92
C PRO A 66 1.83 -10.56 7.45
N LEU A 67 2.65 -9.50 7.55
CA LEU A 67 2.27 -8.15 7.16
C LEU A 67 3.14 -7.62 6.02
N TRP A 68 2.51 -7.13 4.95
CA TRP A 68 3.14 -6.31 3.92
C TRP A 68 2.53 -4.90 3.93
N LEU A 69 3.03 -4.02 4.79
CA LEU A 69 2.52 -2.65 4.89
C LEU A 69 3.17 -1.73 3.84
N ALA A 70 2.39 -1.29 2.86
CA ALA A 70 2.81 -0.36 1.83
C ALA A 70 2.62 1.10 2.28
N LEU A 71 3.74 1.83 2.35
CA LEU A 71 3.83 3.23 2.75
C LEU A 71 4.40 4.07 1.60
N PHE A 72 3.83 5.27 1.41
CA PHE A 72 4.33 6.26 0.46
C PHE A 72 4.68 7.55 1.19
N PRO A 73 5.93 7.70 1.69
CA PRO A 73 6.34 8.88 2.47
C PRO A 73 6.17 10.21 1.74
N GLU A 74 6.16 10.22 0.39
CA GLU A 74 5.84 11.41 -0.41
C GLU A 74 4.44 11.98 -0.09
N GLY A 75 3.51 11.12 0.32
CA GLY A 75 2.15 11.48 0.70
C GLY A 75 1.24 11.91 -0.46
N THR A 76 1.72 11.84 -1.71
CA THR A 76 0.95 12.16 -2.92
C THR A 76 1.65 11.59 -4.16
N ASP A 77 0.89 11.41 -5.24
CA ASP A 77 1.46 11.08 -6.55
C ASP A 77 2.37 12.20 -7.05
N PHE A 78 3.50 11.79 -7.64
CA PHE A 78 4.45 12.65 -8.31
C PHE A 78 3.82 13.35 -9.52
N THR A 79 4.02 14.66 -9.61
CA THR A 79 3.82 15.44 -10.84
C THR A 79 4.92 16.48 -10.92
N GLU A 80 5.28 16.91 -12.13
CA GLU A 80 6.32 17.93 -12.32
C GLU A 80 6.03 19.21 -11.53
N GLN A 81 4.77 19.67 -11.54
CA GLN A 81 4.35 20.83 -10.74
C GLN A 81 4.54 20.64 -9.22
N LYS A 82 4.32 19.42 -8.70
CA LYS A 82 4.56 19.12 -7.29
C LYS A 82 6.06 18.99 -6.99
N CYS A 83 6.84 18.48 -7.93
CA CYS A 83 8.29 18.43 -7.84
C CYS A 83 8.87 19.85 -7.71
N ILE A 84 8.49 20.77 -8.60
CA ILE A 84 8.91 22.18 -8.55
C ILE A 84 8.57 22.82 -7.19
N ARG A 85 7.36 22.57 -6.67
CA ARG A 85 6.97 23.07 -5.34
C ARG A 85 7.80 22.44 -4.22
N SER A 86 8.07 21.14 -4.31
CA SER A 86 8.91 20.41 -3.35
C SER A 86 10.35 20.95 -3.36
N GLN A 87 10.90 21.27 -4.54
CA GLN A 87 12.24 21.85 -4.69
C GLN A 87 12.33 23.25 -4.09
N LYS A 88 11.31 24.09 -4.32
CA LYS A 88 11.22 25.42 -3.69
C LYS A 88 11.21 25.30 -2.16
N TYR A 89 10.38 24.42 -1.62
CA TYR A 89 10.35 24.14 -0.18
C TYR A 89 11.71 23.64 0.34
N ALA A 90 12.39 22.77 -0.41
CA ALA A 90 13.72 22.30 -0.04
C ALA A 90 14.73 23.45 0.06
N ALA A 91 14.78 24.31 -0.96
CA ALA A 91 15.69 25.45 -1.00
C ALA A 91 15.45 26.43 0.16
N GLU A 92 14.19 26.70 0.50
CA GLU A 92 13.80 27.59 1.61
C GLU A 92 14.17 27.03 2.99
N ASN A 93 14.20 25.70 3.14
CA ASN A 93 14.44 25.01 4.41
C ASN A 93 15.83 24.37 4.51
N GLY A 94 16.72 24.63 3.55
CA GLY A 94 18.07 24.05 3.53
C GLY A 94 18.10 22.52 3.36
N LEU A 95 17.05 21.95 2.76
CA LEU A 95 16.95 20.52 2.48
C LEU A 95 17.53 20.19 1.08
N PRO A 96 17.91 18.93 0.83
CA PRO A 96 18.36 18.50 -0.49
C PRO A 96 17.30 18.71 -1.57
N ILE A 97 17.71 19.23 -2.71
CA ILE A 97 16.87 19.40 -3.89
C ILE A 97 16.84 18.06 -4.66
N LEU A 98 15.65 17.48 -4.80
CA LEU A 98 15.40 16.21 -5.51
C LEU A 98 14.67 16.50 -6.83
N ASN A 99 14.93 15.72 -7.88
CA ASN A 99 14.45 15.99 -9.24
C ASN A 99 13.40 14.99 -9.75
N ASN A 100 13.42 13.77 -9.23
CA ASN A 100 12.63 12.62 -9.70
C ASN A 100 11.69 12.08 -8.63
N VAL A 101 11.85 12.52 -7.38
CA VAL A 101 11.04 12.13 -6.22
C VAL A 101 10.67 13.36 -5.41
N LEU A 102 9.65 13.23 -4.55
CA LEU A 102 9.26 14.30 -3.62
C LEU A 102 10.00 14.15 -2.28
N ILE A 103 10.10 15.25 -1.52
CA ILE A 103 10.65 15.21 -0.18
C ILE A 103 9.77 14.31 0.71
N PRO A 104 10.34 13.31 1.41
CA PRO A 104 9.57 12.39 2.22
C PRO A 104 9.08 13.05 3.51
N LYS A 105 7.85 12.69 3.91
CA LYS A 105 7.31 12.97 5.24
C LYS A 105 7.69 11.83 6.18
N THR A 106 8.29 12.18 7.31
CA THR A 106 8.96 11.23 8.21
C THR A 106 8.04 10.66 9.29
N LYS A 107 7.16 11.48 9.89
CA LYS A 107 6.33 11.10 11.05
C LYS A 107 5.57 9.78 10.88
N GLY A 108 4.83 9.63 9.78
CA GLY A 108 4.05 8.41 9.53
C GLY A 108 4.92 7.17 9.30
N PHE A 109 6.10 7.33 8.70
CA PHE A 109 7.06 6.24 8.54
C PHE A 109 7.66 5.84 9.89
N TYR A 110 8.08 6.83 10.69
CA TYR A 110 8.62 6.62 12.04
C TYR A 110 7.61 5.89 12.93
N ALA A 111 6.34 6.34 12.99
CA ALA A 111 5.32 5.69 13.81
C ALA A 111 5.05 4.23 13.41
N CYS A 112 5.04 3.94 12.10
CA CYS A 112 4.94 2.55 11.63
C CYS A 112 6.14 1.71 12.06
N LEU A 113 7.35 2.26 11.94
CA LEU A 113 8.59 1.57 12.33
C LEU A 113 8.65 1.34 13.84
N GLU A 114 8.30 2.34 14.64
CA GLU A 114 8.28 2.29 16.10
C GLU A 114 7.31 1.22 16.61
N ASP A 115 6.06 1.23 16.13
CA ASP A 115 5.06 0.29 16.62
C ASP A 115 5.32 -1.14 16.15
N LEU A 116 5.77 -1.32 14.90
CA LEU A 116 5.91 -2.63 14.28
C LEU A 116 7.34 -3.21 14.38
N ARG A 117 8.29 -2.50 15.01
CA ARG A 117 9.71 -2.88 15.00
C ARG A 117 9.95 -4.33 15.43
N ALA A 118 9.28 -4.76 16.49
CA ALA A 118 9.41 -6.11 17.04
C ALA A 118 8.71 -7.20 16.21
N SER A 119 7.84 -6.81 15.27
CA SER A 119 7.05 -7.70 14.42
C SER A 119 7.50 -7.71 12.96
N LEU A 120 8.45 -6.86 12.57
CA LEU A 120 8.94 -6.74 11.19
C LEU A 120 10.34 -7.32 11.04
N ASP A 121 10.54 -8.12 10.00
CA ASP A 121 11.88 -8.63 9.66
C ASP A 121 12.71 -7.61 8.85
N ALA A 122 12.06 -6.82 8.01
CA ALA A 122 12.72 -5.90 7.08
C ALA A 122 11.80 -4.80 6.55
N VAL A 123 12.43 -3.70 6.12
CA VAL A 123 11.83 -2.68 5.27
C VAL A 123 12.28 -2.91 3.83
N TYR A 124 11.32 -2.98 2.91
CA TYR A 124 11.60 -3.08 1.48
C TYR A 124 11.54 -1.71 0.84
N ASP A 125 12.69 -1.24 0.39
CA ASP A 125 12.86 -0.01 -0.35
C ASP A 125 12.62 -0.25 -1.85
N VAL A 126 11.46 0.18 -2.35
CA VAL A 126 11.02 -0.06 -3.73
C VAL A 126 11.04 1.22 -4.55
N THR A 127 11.71 1.19 -5.69
CA THR A 127 11.73 2.29 -6.69
C THR A 127 11.20 1.74 -8.00
N ILE A 128 10.25 2.46 -8.62
CA ILE A 128 9.57 2.02 -9.84
C ILE A 128 9.90 3.00 -10.97
N GLY A 129 10.42 2.47 -12.06
CA GLY A 129 10.67 3.19 -13.31
C GLY A 129 9.65 2.78 -14.37
N TYR A 130 9.18 3.73 -15.16
CA TYR A 130 8.16 3.50 -16.18
C TYR A 130 8.68 3.86 -17.57
N LYS A 131 8.34 3.05 -18.58
CA LYS A 131 8.55 3.40 -19.99
C LYS A 131 7.23 3.39 -20.77
N PRO A 132 7.03 4.34 -21.71
CA PRO A 132 7.89 5.50 -21.98
C PRO A 132 7.76 6.61 -20.90
N ARG A 133 6.71 6.56 -20.08
CA ARG A 133 6.42 7.56 -19.05
C ARG A 133 5.60 6.97 -17.91
N CYS A 134 5.52 7.70 -16.80
CA CYS A 134 4.60 7.39 -15.71
C CYS A 134 3.15 7.36 -16.24
N PRO A 135 2.39 6.29 -15.96
CA PRO A 135 1.02 6.12 -16.44
C PRO A 135 0.03 6.93 -15.59
N SER A 136 -1.02 7.44 -16.24
CA SER A 136 -2.20 7.90 -15.52
C SER A 136 -3.02 6.72 -14.97
N LEU A 137 -4.03 7.02 -14.14
CA LEU A 137 -4.98 6.01 -13.69
C LEU A 137 -5.71 5.37 -14.88
N LEU A 138 -6.13 6.17 -15.88
CA LEU A 138 -6.83 5.67 -17.07
C LEU A 138 -5.93 4.83 -17.97
N ASP A 139 -4.66 5.23 -18.13
CA ASP A 139 -3.66 4.43 -18.85
C ASP A 139 -3.61 3.00 -18.27
N ASN A 140 -3.61 2.88 -16.94
CA ASN A 140 -3.63 1.58 -16.25
C ASN A 140 -4.93 0.81 -16.43
N VAL A 141 -6.08 1.48 -16.33
CA VAL A 141 -7.41 0.85 -16.46
C VAL A 141 -7.62 0.27 -17.86
N PHE A 142 -7.17 0.99 -18.90
CA PHE A 142 -7.34 0.57 -20.28
C PHE A 142 -6.14 -0.21 -20.84
N GLY A 143 -5.07 -0.38 -20.07
CA GLY A 143 -3.86 -1.09 -20.50
C GLY A 143 -3.10 -0.40 -21.63
N VAL A 144 -3.16 0.94 -21.71
CA VAL A 144 -2.55 1.73 -22.79
C VAL A 144 -1.09 2.06 -22.48
N ASN A 145 -0.80 2.44 -21.23
CA ASN A 145 0.55 2.71 -20.73
C ASN A 145 0.66 2.20 -19.28
N PRO A 146 1.88 1.90 -18.80
CA PRO A 146 3.17 1.95 -19.48
C PRO A 146 3.43 0.65 -20.26
N SER A 147 4.33 0.69 -21.25
CA SER A 147 4.73 -0.51 -22.01
C SER A 147 5.63 -1.41 -21.17
N GLU A 148 6.47 -0.83 -20.31
CA GLU A 148 7.32 -1.55 -19.36
C GLU A 148 7.27 -0.91 -17.98
N VAL A 149 7.28 -1.75 -16.96
CA VAL A 149 7.41 -1.35 -15.56
C VAL A 149 8.65 -2.03 -15.01
N HIS A 150 9.63 -1.23 -14.60
CA HIS A 150 10.85 -1.70 -13.98
C HIS A 150 10.74 -1.47 -12.46
N MET A 151 11.13 -2.46 -11.67
CA MET A 151 11.16 -2.33 -10.21
C MET A 151 12.56 -2.63 -9.70
N HIS A 152 13.12 -1.69 -8.94
CA HIS A 152 14.29 -1.93 -8.11
C HIS A 152 13.83 -2.12 -6.67
N VAL A 153 14.16 -3.26 -6.07
CA VAL A 153 13.76 -3.63 -4.71
C VAL A 153 15.02 -3.89 -3.88
N ARG A 154 15.16 -3.17 -2.77
CA ARG A 154 16.24 -3.37 -1.80
C ARG A 154 15.62 -3.77 -0.45
N ARG A 155 16.03 -4.92 0.09
CA ARG A 155 15.64 -5.36 1.43
C ARG A 155 16.64 -4.79 2.45
N ILE A 156 16.14 -4.09 3.47
CA ILE A 156 16.93 -3.56 4.59
C ILE A 156 16.43 -4.23 5.87
N ALA A 157 17.31 -4.89 6.61
CA ALA A 157 16.93 -5.46 7.90
C ALA A 157 16.52 -4.35 8.87
N VAL A 158 15.51 -4.59 9.71
CA VAL A 158 15.03 -3.55 10.65
C VAL A 158 16.13 -3.09 11.60
N ASP A 159 17.05 -3.98 11.97
CA ASP A 159 18.19 -3.68 12.83
C ASP A 159 19.21 -2.72 12.21
N GLU A 160 19.23 -2.59 10.87
CA GLU A 160 20.08 -1.63 10.15
C GLU A 160 19.49 -0.21 10.14
N ILE A 161 18.23 -0.04 10.54
CA ILE A 161 17.54 1.25 10.56
C ILE A 161 17.70 1.87 11.95
N PRO A 162 18.02 3.17 12.06
CA PRO A 162 18.11 3.84 13.36
C PRO A 162 16.82 3.76 14.19
N THR A 163 16.92 4.14 15.48
CA THR A 163 15.79 4.07 16.42
C THR A 163 15.21 5.42 16.80
N SER A 164 16.01 6.49 16.87
CA SER A 164 15.50 7.83 17.20
C SER A 164 14.77 8.45 16.00
N GLU A 165 13.78 9.30 16.28
CA GLU A 165 12.97 9.94 15.23
C GLU A 165 13.84 10.77 14.28
N GLU A 166 14.81 11.51 14.81
CA GLU A 166 15.72 12.37 14.05
C GLU A 166 16.64 11.54 13.14
N GLU A 167 17.21 10.45 13.64
CA GLU A 167 18.08 9.58 12.84
C GLU A 167 17.29 8.83 11.78
N VAL A 168 16.08 8.38 12.09
CA VAL A 168 15.16 7.76 11.11
C VAL A 168 14.78 8.77 10.03
N ALA A 169 14.52 10.02 10.40
CA ALA A 169 14.23 11.09 9.45
C ALA A 169 15.42 11.34 8.50
N ALA A 170 16.64 11.42 9.03
CA ALA A 170 17.85 11.58 8.25
C ALA A 170 18.11 10.36 7.34
N TRP A 171 17.91 9.14 7.84
CA TRP A 171 18.03 7.90 7.09
C TRP A 171 17.02 7.83 5.93
N LEU A 172 15.77 8.24 6.18
CA LEU A 172 14.72 8.26 5.15
C LEU A 172 15.04 9.29 4.06
N MET A 173 15.48 10.49 4.45
CA MET A 173 15.93 11.51 3.50
C MET A 173 17.08 11.01 2.62
N LYS A 174 18.10 10.39 3.23
CA LYS A 174 19.23 9.79 2.50
C LYS A 174 18.77 8.69 1.53
N THR A 175 17.82 7.86 1.94
CA THR A 175 17.22 6.85 1.08
C THR A 175 16.53 7.48 -0.13
N PHE A 176 15.82 8.59 0.05
CA PHE A 176 15.20 9.33 -1.05
C PHE A 176 16.21 10.00 -1.99
N GLN A 177 17.35 10.49 -1.49
CA GLN A 177 18.44 10.96 -2.35
C GLN A 177 19.00 9.84 -3.25
N LEU A 178 19.15 8.63 -2.71
CA LEU A 178 19.59 7.47 -3.49
C LEU A 178 18.55 7.09 -4.55
N LYS A 179 17.26 7.15 -4.23
CA LYS A 179 16.17 6.93 -5.20
C LYS A 179 16.21 7.94 -6.33
N ASP A 180 16.45 9.21 -6.01
CA ASP A 180 16.54 10.29 -7.00
C ASP A 180 17.66 10.04 -8.01
N GLN A 181 18.84 9.66 -7.53
CA GLN A 181 19.99 9.29 -8.38
C GLN A 181 19.68 8.03 -9.19
N LEU A 182 19.05 7.03 -8.58
CA LEU A 182 18.68 5.79 -9.24
C LEU A 182 17.71 6.02 -10.41
N LEU A 183 16.71 6.89 -10.22
CA LEU A 183 15.78 7.28 -11.27
C LEU A 183 16.45 8.12 -12.36
N SER A 184 17.35 9.03 -11.98
CA SER A 184 18.15 9.79 -12.96
C SER A 184 18.93 8.86 -13.88
N ASN A 185 19.61 7.85 -13.32
CA ASN A 185 20.32 6.84 -14.09
C ASN A 185 19.37 5.99 -14.94
N PHE A 186 18.21 5.61 -14.39
CA PHE A 186 17.19 4.85 -15.12
C PHE A 186 16.68 5.60 -16.36
N TYR A 187 16.42 6.90 -16.26
CA TYR A 187 15.92 7.68 -17.40
C TYR A 187 16.97 7.87 -18.51
N VAL A 188 18.26 7.79 -18.18
CA VAL A 188 19.35 7.84 -19.16
C VAL A 188 19.64 6.46 -19.76
N GLN A 189 19.70 5.42 -18.94
CA GLN A 189 20.13 4.07 -19.33
C GLN A 189 18.97 3.19 -19.82
N GLY A 190 17.73 3.51 -19.42
CA GLY A 190 16.54 2.72 -19.72
C GLY A 190 16.42 1.44 -18.88
N HIS A 191 17.22 1.23 -17.85
CA HIS A 191 17.05 0.09 -16.93
C HIS A 191 17.68 0.38 -15.58
N PHE A 192 17.25 -0.38 -14.56
CA PHE A 192 17.92 -0.38 -13.25
C PHE A 192 19.19 -1.26 -13.28
N PRO A 193 20.13 -1.04 -12.34
CA PRO A 193 21.29 -1.93 -12.17
C PRO A 193 20.84 -3.32 -11.72
N HIS A 194 21.66 -4.34 -11.98
CA HIS A 194 21.43 -5.75 -11.59
C HIS A 194 20.04 -6.26 -12.01
N GLN A 195 19.77 -6.30 -13.32
CA GLN A 195 18.50 -6.81 -13.83
C GLN A 195 18.22 -8.22 -13.29
N GLY A 196 17.06 -8.37 -12.64
CA GLY A 196 16.65 -9.64 -12.06
C GLY A 196 16.19 -10.63 -13.12
N THR A 197 16.21 -11.92 -12.76
CA THR A 197 15.73 -13.05 -13.56
C THR A 197 14.30 -13.48 -13.16
N GLU A 198 13.47 -12.56 -12.67
CA GLU A 198 12.08 -12.88 -12.32
C GLU A 198 11.35 -13.37 -13.58
N GLY A 199 10.94 -14.63 -13.58
CA GLY A 199 10.25 -15.24 -14.70
C GLY A 199 8.87 -14.65 -14.92
N ASP A 200 8.31 -14.93 -16.09
CA ASP A 200 6.93 -14.58 -16.39
C ASP A 200 5.96 -15.29 -15.46
N LEU A 201 4.84 -14.62 -15.17
CA LEU A 201 3.73 -15.28 -14.51
C LEU A 201 3.20 -16.38 -15.42
N SER A 202 2.94 -17.56 -14.86
CA SER A 202 2.36 -18.66 -15.62
C SER A 202 1.01 -18.25 -16.19
N THR A 203 0.93 -18.15 -17.52
CA THR A 203 -0.30 -17.80 -18.26
C THR A 203 -1.44 -18.73 -17.89
N PHE A 204 -1.15 -20.03 -17.70
CA PHE A 204 -2.12 -21.02 -17.28
C PHE A 204 -2.70 -20.73 -15.88
N LYS A 205 -1.83 -20.42 -14.89
CA LYS A 205 -2.31 -20.05 -13.55
C LYS A 205 -3.18 -18.81 -13.60
N CYS A 206 -2.74 -17.76 -14.32
CA CYS A 206 -3.53 -16.54 -14.50
C CYS A 206 -4.90 -16.86 -15.13
N PHE A 207 -4.93 -17.66 -16.18
CA PHE A 207 -6.16 -18.07 -16.84
C PHE A 207 -7.12 -18.81 -15.88
N VAL A 208 -6.62 -19.79 -15.13
CA VAL A 208 -7.43 -20.53 -14.14
C VAL A 208 -8.01 -19.60 -13.08
N HIS A 209 -7.19 -18.70 -12.53
CA HIS A 209 -7.67 -17.71 -11.55
C HIS A 209 -8.72 -16.77 -12.16
N SER A 210 -8.52 -16.27 -13.38
CA SER A 210 -9.49 -15.43 -14.07
C SER A 210 -10.81 -16.16 -14.31
N VAL A 211 -10.78 -17.40 -14.79
CA VAL A 211 -11.99 -18.22 -14.99
C VAL A 211 -12.71 -18.47 -13.68
N ALA A 212 -11.98 -18.83 -12.62
CA ALA A 212 -12.57 -19.05 -11.29
C ALA A 212 -13.27 -17.79 -10.76
N VAL A 213 -12.65 -16.61 -10.91
CA VAL A 213 -13.24 -15.31 -10.51
C VAL A 213 -14.47 -14.99 -11.34
N ILE A 214 -14.43 -15.19 -12.66
CA ILE A 214 -15.59 -14.94 -13.54
C ILE A 214 -16.75 -15.86 -13.15
N LEU A 215 -16.50 -17.15 -12.97
CA LEU A 215 -17.53 -18.11 -12.55
C LEU A 215 -18.13 -17.74 -11.20
N LEU A 216 -17.31 -17.38 -10.21
CA LEU A 216 -17.78 -16.93 -8.90
C LEU A 216 -18.69 -15.71 -9.02
N ILE A 217 -18.26 -14.69 -9.77
CA ILE A 217 -19.05 -13.46 -9.98
C ILE A 217 -20.37 -13.78 -10.71
N SER A 218 -20.33 -14.61 -11.75
CA SER A 218 -21.52 -15.02 -12.50
C SER A 218 -22.50 -15.77 -11.60
N THR A 219 -22.01 -16.73 -10.79
CA THR A 219 -22.83 -17.47 -9.83
C THR A 219 -23.46 -16.55 -8.78
N CYS A 220 -22.69 -15.65 -8.18
CA CYS A 220 -23.22 -14.65 -7.24
C CYS A 220 -24.29 -13.77 -7.90
N THR A 221 -24.07 -13.34 -9.15
CA THR A 221 -25.03 -12.52 -9.90
C THR A 221 -26.34 -13.28 -10.14
N VAL A 222 -26.28 -14.54 -10.57
CA VAL A 222 -27.46 -15.41 -10.77
C VAL A 222 -28.22 -15.59 -9.46
N PHE A 223 -27.53 -15.90 -8.36
CA PHE A 223 -28.18 -16.01 -7.03
C PHE A 223 -28.86 -14.71 -6.62
N THR A 224 -28.22 -13.56 -6.88
CA THR A 224 -28.81 -12.24 -6.59
C THR A 224 -30.05 -11.97 -7.43
N LEU A 225 -30.13 -12.47 -8.67
CA LEU A 225 -31.31 -12.26 -9.51
C LEU A 225 -32.47 -13.21 -9.13
N CYS A 226 -32.14 -14.49 -8.84
CA CYS A 226 -33.12 -15.56 -8.65
C CYS A 226 -33.64 -15.71 -7.21
N SER A 227 -32.82 -15.41 -6.19
CA SER A 227 -33.17 -15.69 -4.78
C SER A 227 -33.52 -14.42 -4.01
N ILE A 228 -34.75 -14.33 -3.51
CA ILE A 228 -35.20 -13.23 -2.64
C ILE A 228 -34.35 -13.16 -1.37
N TRP A 229 -34.03 -14.30 -0.75
CA TRP A 229 -33.20 -14.36 0.44
C TRP A 229 -31.79 -13.84 0.19
N PHE A 230 -31.20 -14.14 -0.97
CA PHE A 230 -29.89 -13.63 -1.33
C PHE A 230 -29.93 -12.11 -1.60
N LYS A 231 -31.01 -11.59 -2.19
CA LYS A 231 -31.22 -10.14 -2.33
C LYS A 231 -31.28 -9.45 -0.97
N ILE A 232 -32.04 -10.01 -0.02
CA ILE A 232 -32.13 -9.49 1.35
C ILE A 232 -30.75 -9.50 2.00
N TYR A 233 -30.02 -10.61 1.90
CA TYR A 233 -28.66 -10.73 2.42
C TYR A 233 -27.71 -9.67 1.83
N VAL A 234 -27.65 -9.54 0.50
CA VAL A 234 -26.80 -8.54 -0.17
C VAL A 234 -27.19 -7.12 0.25
N SER A 235 -28.50 -6.83 0.34
CA SER A 235 -28.97 -5.52 0.80
C SER A 235 -28.54 -5.24 2.23
N LEU A 236 -28.66 -6.21 3.15
CA LEU A 236 -28.22 -6.07 4.53
C LEU A 236 -26.71 -5.85 4.62
N VAL A 237 -25.91 -6.62 3.89
CA VAL A 237 -24.45 -6.45 3.82
C VAL A 237 -24.08 -5.05 3.29
N CYS A 238 -24.73 -4.59 2.21
CA CYS A 238 -24.52 -3.25 1.68
C CYS A 238 -24.92 -2.16 2.68
N CYS A 239 -26.03 -2.31 3.40
CA CYS A 239 -26.44 -1.39 4.47
C CYS A 239 -25.39 -1.37 5.59
N CYS A 240 -24.95 -2.53 6.07
CA CYS A 240 -23.93 -2.65 7.11
C CYS A 240 -22.61 -2.01 6.69
N LEU A 241 -22.11 -2.30 5.47
CA LEU A 241 -20.87 -1.72 4.95
C LEU A 241 -20.99 -0.21 4.74
N SER A 242 -22.14 0.28 4.27
CA SER A 242 -22.41 1.72 4.13
C SER A 242 -22.39 2.42 5.49
N SER A 243 -23.07 1.85 6.50
CA SER A 243 -23.05 2.37 7.87
C SER A 243 -21.64 2.32 8.47
N ALA A 244 -20.94 1.19 8.35
CA ALA A 244 -19.56 1.03 8.82
C ALA A 244 -18.62 2.07 8.21
N THR A 245 -18.75 2.32 6.90
CA THR A 245 -17.95 3.33 6.19
C THR A 245 -18.32 4.75 6.63
N TYR A 246 -19.61 5.04 6.80
CA TYR A 246 -20.09 6.36 7.20
C TYR A 246 -19.67 6.73 8.64
N PHE A 247 -19.82 5.78 9.57
CA PHE A 247 -19.43 5.97 10.98
C PHE A 247 -17.96 5.64 11.25
N ASN A 248 -17.21 5.23 10.23
CA ASN A 248 -15.82 4.76 10.33
C ASN A 248 -15.64 3.63 11.38
N VAL A 249 -16.66 2.79 11.52
CA VAL A 249 -16.67 1.63 12.42
C VAL A 249 -16.07 0.45 11.69
N ARG A 250 -15.01 -0.14 12.24
CA ARG A 250 -14.44 -1.38 11.71
C ARG A 250 -15.01 -2.56 12.49
N PRO A 251 -15.68 -3.52 11.83
CA PRO A 251 -16.15 -4.71 12.51
C PRO A 251 -14.94 -5.51 13.01
N MET A 252 -14.85 -5.74 14.32
CA MET A 252 -13.85 -6.66 14.87
C MET A 252 -14.18 -8.09 14.43
N PRO A 253 -13.17 -8.93 14.11
CA PRO A 253 -13.41 -10.33 13.84
C PRO A 253 -14.02 -10.99 15.08
N LEU A 254 -15.20 -11.62 14.92
CA LEU A 254 -15.94 -12.30 15.98
C LEU A 254 -15.10 -13.37 16.71
N LEU A 255 -14.09 -13.93 16.04
CA LEU A 255 -13.14 -14.92 16.59
C LEU A 255 -12.20 -14.36 17.67
N GLY A 256 -12.05 -13.04 17.79
CA GLY A 256 -11.30 -12.42 18.90
C GLY A 256 -11.91 -12.72 20.27
N PHE A 257 -13.24 -12.91 20.34
CA PHE A 257 -13.93 -13.26 21.59
C PHE A 257 -13.66 -14.69 22.06
N LEU A 258 -13.25 -15.59 21.17
CA LEU A 258 -12.95 -16.99 21.53
C LEU A 258 -11.53 -17.17 22.08
N ASN A 259 -10.60 -16.24 21.79
CA ASN A 259 -9.21 -16.32 22.25
C ASN A 259 -8.94 -15.60 23.58
N ILE A 260 -9.90 -14.86 24.13
CA ILE A 260 -9.78 -14.25 25.47
C ILE A 260 -9.81 -15.31 26.59
N GLY A 261 -10.16 -16.57 26.28
CA GLY A 261 -10.23 -17.68 27.24
C GLY A 261 -8.98 -18.56 27.37
N ARG A 262 -7.89 -18.32 26.62
CA ARG A 262 -6.64 -19.11 26.75
C ARG A 262 -5.49 -18.26 27.26
N SER A 263 -5.35 -18.23 28.58
CA SER A 263 -4.10 -17.86 29.26
C SER A 263 -2.97 -18.75 28.75
N PRO A 264 -1.77 -18.20 28.44
CA PRO A 264 -0.59 -19.03 28.30
C PRO A 264 -0.23 -19.61 29.67
N MET A 265 -0.01 -20.93 29.74
CA MET A 265 0.84 -21.57 30.75
C MET A 265 2.27 -21.59 30.23
#